data_AF-A0A940N7W4-F1
#
_entry.id   AF-A0A940N7W4-F1
#
_cell.length_a   1.000
_cell.length_b   1.000
_cell.length_c   1.000
_cell.angle_alpha   90.00
_cell.angle_beta   90.00
_cell.angle_gamma   90.00
#
_symmetry.space_group_name_H-M   'P 1'
#
loop_
_entity.id
_entity.type
_entity.pdbx_description
1 polymer ?
#
loop_
_entity_poly.entity_id
_entity_poly.type
_entity_poly.pdbx_seq_one_letter_code
_entity_poly.pdbx_strand_id
1 'polypeptide(L)'
;MSLAGCSGVHSDAATTVDVPRHVELGSDGVWALNYTPWYIHSFAITGPKDSGIGGGGPNVWPIKQNGRPSGGGAEVCCMTYPIEWQSDLTLTVRWLVDKKSDGKTPGYWYKAENVRIAQYDGRKSGGVWGIFLPGDRVRIMITDGNHDGGNNANNRPPDNDPYIAQGLLDDEWNRLYRKGGMQ
;
A
#
# COMPACT_ATOMS: atom_id res chain seq x y z
N MET A 1 -12.59 69.89 29.16
CA MET A 1 -11.53 68.85 29.21
C MET A 1 -12.24 67.55 29.55
N SER A 2 -12.50 66.71 28.54
CA SER A 2 -11.75 65.46 28.23
C SER A 2 -12.01 64.35 29.26
N LEU A 3 -12.27 63.09 28.94
CA LEU A 3 -12.26 62.31 27.69
C LEU A 3 -13.08 61.02 27.94
N ALA A 4 -13.76 60.52 26.91
CA ALA A 4 -14.27 59.16 26.87
C ALA A 4 -13.11 58.16 26.71
N GLY A 5 -13.24 56.96 27.27
CA GLY A 5 -12.31 55.85 27.07
C GLY A 5 -13.03 54.52 27.04
N CYS A 6 -13.24 53.98 25.83
CA CYS A 6 -13.76 52.64 25.58
C CYS A 6 -12.68 51.59 25.90
N SER A 7 -12.97 50.64 26.79
CA SER A 7 -12.14 49.44 26.96
C SER A 7 -12.74 48.30 26.13
N GLY A 8 -12.26 48.17 24.89
CA GLY A 8 -12.45 46.96 24.09
C GLY A 8 -11.54 45.87 24.64
N VAL A 9 -12.12 44.79 25.17
CA VAL A 9 -11.38 43.56 25.49
C VAL A 9 -11.14 42.85 24.17
N HIS A 10 -9.92 42.94 23.66
CA HIS A 10 -9.45 42.07 22.59
C HIS A 10 -9.50 40.63 23.11
N SER A 11 -10.43 39.84 22.54
CA SER A 11 -10.38 38.39 22.66
C SER A 11 -9.26 37.91 21.75
N ASP A 12 -8.10 37.63 22.32
CA ASP A 12 -7.06 36.88 21.64
C ASP A 12 -7.59 35.47 21.36
N ALA A 13 -8.08 35.27 20.14
CA ALA A 13 -8.35 33.95 19.62
C ALA A 13 -7.01 33.20 19.62
N ALA A 14 -6.88 32.19 20.48
CA ALA A 14 -5.75 31.29 20.46
C ALA A 14 -5.69 30.62 19.08
N THR A 15 -4.77 31.09 18.24
CA THR A 15 -4.42 30.45 16.99
C THR A 15 -3.89 29.06 17.35
N THR A 16 -4.69 28.02 17.16
CA THR A 16 -4.20 26.64 17.20
C THR A 16 -3.18 26.50 16.09
N VAL A 17 -1.90 26.62 16.43
CA VAL A 17 -0.82 26.24 15.53
C VAL A 17 -0.97 24.74 15.32
N ASP A 18 -1.53 24.37 14.18
CA ASP A 18 -1.61 22.99 13.72
C ASP A 18 -0.19 22.56 13.36
N VAL A 19 0.56 22.12 14.37
CA VAL A 19 1.88 21.51 14.17
C VAL A 19 1.62 20.21 13.42
N PRO A 20 2.13 20.06 12.18
CA PRO A 20 1.93 18.83 11.43
C PRO A 20 2.37 17.65 12.30
N ARG A 21 1.47 16.70 12.54
CA ARG A 21 1.81 15.49 13.28
C ARG A 21 2.96 14.81 12.55
N HIS A 22 4.13 14.80 13.18
CA HIS A 22 5.25 14.03 12.69
C HIS A 22 4.91 12.55 12.88
N VAL A 23 4.68 11.84 11.79
CA VAL A 23 4.41 10.41 11.81
C VAL A 23 5.76 9.68 11.82
N GLU A 24 6.05 8.97 12.91
CA GLU A 24 7.24 8.10 12.99
C GLU A 24 7.11 6.98 11.95
N LEU A 25 8.13 6.83 11.09
CA LEU A 25 8.12 5.84 10.02
C LEU A 25 9.05 4.66 10.35
N GLY A 26 8.54 3.45 10.12
CA GLY A 26 9.29 2.21 10.09
C GLY A 26 9.62 1.80 8.66
N SER A 27 10.50 0.83 8.50
CA SER A 27 10.89 0.27 7.21
C SER A 27 11.08 -1.24 7.35
N ASP A 28 10.47 -2.01 6.45
CA ASP A 28 10.59 -3.46 6.42
C ASP A 28 10.69 -4.01 5.01
N GLY A 29 11.10 -5.28 4.94
CA GLY A 29 11.04 -6.11 3.76
C GLY A 29 9.65 -6.22 3.15
N VAL A 30 9.60 -6.22 1.83
CA VAL A 30 8.40 -6.46 1.04
C VAL A 30 8.39 -7.88 0.51
N TRP A 31 7.33 -8.58 0.85
CA TRP A 31 6.98 -9.92 0.42
C TRP A 31 5.75 -9.89 -0.45
N ALA A 32 5.50 -10.99 -1.15
CA ALA A 32 4.29 -11.11 -1.95
C ALA A 32 3.78 -12.54 -2.05
N LEU A 33 2.45 -12.64 -2.19
CA LEU A 33 1.74 -13.88 -2.50
C LEU A 33 0.87 -13.64 -3.74
N ASN A 34 0.90 -14.58 -4.67
CA ASN A 34 0.10 -14.52 -5.87
C ASN A 34 -0.86 -15.70 -5.96
N TYR A 35 -2.15 -15.39 -5.87
CA TYR A 35 -3.26 -16.32 -6.06
C TYR A 35 -3.87 -16.22 -7.47
N THR A 36 -3.28 -15.41 -8.36
CA THR A 36 -3.74 -15.26 -9.74
C THR A 36 -3.05 -16.27 -10.66
N PRO A 37 -3.64 -16.59 -11.82
CA PRO A 37 -2.99 -17.41 -12.83
C PRO A 37 -1.94 -16.64 -13.64
N TRP A 38 -1.66 -15.38 -13.30
CA TRP A 38 -0.82 -14.48 -14.10
C TRP A 38 0.51 -14.21 -13.41
N TYR A 39 1.56 -14.03 -14.19
CA TYR A 39 2.85 -13.63 -13.66
C TYR A 39 2.82 -12.14 -13.31
N ILE A 40 3.30 -11.81 -12.10
CA ILE A 40 3.45 -10.43 -11.65
C ILE A 40 4.93 -10.09 -11.76
N HIS A 41 5.25 -9.19 -12.67
CA HIS A 41 6.63 -8.82 -12.96
C HIS A 41 7.22 -7.92 -11.87
N SER A 42 6.42 -6.99 -11.35
CA SER A 42 6.81 -6.09 -10.26
C SER A 42 5.59 -5.35 -9.72
N PHE A 43 5.72 -4.76 -8.53
CA PHE A 43 4.71 -3.85 -7.99
C PHE A 43 5.32 -2.75 -7.12
N ALA A 44 4.63 -1.62 -7.07
CA ALA A 44 4.91 -0.47 -6.25
C ALA A 44 3.74 -0.19 -5.29
N ILE A 45 4.08 0.27 -4.10
CA ILE A 45 3.16 0.80 -3.11
C ILE A 45 3.57 2.25 -2.86
N THR A 46 2.63 3.18 -2.95
CA THR A 46 2.91 4.61 -2.77
C THR A 46 1.89 5.21 -1.83
N GLY A 47 2.36 5.88 -0.78
CA GLY A 47 1.52 6.65 0.13
C GLY A 47 1.22 8.07 -0.38
N PRO A 48 0.62 8.91 0.46
CA PRO A 48 0.37 10.31 0.13
C PRO A 48 1.65 11.03 -0.30
N LYS A 49 1.50 12.02 -1.18
CA LYS A 49 2.63 12.83 -1.64
C LYS A 49 3.37 13.45 -0.44
N ASP A 50 4.70 13.45 -0.52
CA ASP A 50 5.61 14.01 0.48
C ASP A 50 5.57 13.32 1.88
N SER A 51 4.85 12.20 2.02
CA SER A 51 4.79 11.43 3.28
C SER A 51 6.01 10.55 3.54
N GLY A 52 6.80 10.25 2.50
CA GLY A 52 7.88 9.25 2.56
C GLY A 52 7.40 7.79 2.68
N ILE A 53 6.09 7.55 2.70
CA ILE A 53 5.49 6.20 2.74
C ILE A 53 5.51 5.62 1.33
N GLY A 54 6.12 4.44 1.18
CA GLY A 54 6.21 3.79 -0.13
C GLY A 54 7.32 2.76 -0.21
N GLY A 55 7.28 1.98 -1.29
CA GLY A 55 8.18 0.86 -1.54
C GLY A 55 7.76 0.05 -2.76
N GLY A 56 8.41 -1.08 -2.96
CA GLY A 56 8.11 -2.00 -4.05
C GLY A 56 8.52 -3.41 -3.69
N GLY A 57 7.93 -4.40 -4.37
CA GLY A 57 8.15 -5.79 -4.05
C GLY A 57 8.63 -6.65 -5.22
N PRO A 58 8.88 -7.93 -4.95
CA PRO A 58 9.46 -8.85 -5.91
C PRO A 58 8.52 -9.20 -7.05
N ASN A 59 9.09 -9.82 -8.09
CA ASN A 59 8.31 -10.59 -9.04
C ASN A 59 7.74 -11.86 -8.40
N VAL A 60 6.57 -12.30 -8.87
CA VAL A 60 5.84 -13.42 -8.29
C VAL A 60 5.24 -14.31 -9.37
N TRP A 61 5.55 -15.61 -9.31
CA TRP A 61 4.99 -16.62 -10.21
C TRP A 61 3.47 -16.76 -10.04
N PRO A 62 2.75 -17.29 -11.04
CA PRO A 62 1.34 -17.66 -10.91
C PRO A 62 1.09 -18.63 -9.76
N ILE A 63 -0.17 -18.70 -9.33
CA ILE A 63 -0.67 -19.73 -8.41
C ILE A 63 -0.25 -21.14 -8.86
N LYS A 64 0.09 -21.98 -7.89
CA LYS A 64 0.50 -23.36 -8.15
C LYS A 64 -0.71 -24.21 -8.55
N GLN A 65 -0.47 -25.28 -9.30
CA GLN A 65 -1.52 -26.21 -9.74
C GLN A 65 -2.32 -26.82 -8.58
N ASN A 66 -1.73 -26.93 -7.39
CA ASN A 66 -2.39 -27.43 -6.18
C ASN A 66 -3.22 -26.37 -5.44
N GLY A 67 -3.45 -25.20 -6.05
CA GLY A 67 -4.25 -24.10 -5.48
C GLY A 67 -3.53 -23.29 -4.40
N ARG A 68 -2.27 -23.59 -4.06
CA ARG A 68 -1.47 -22.78 -3.12
C ARG A 68 -0.89 -21.57 -3.84
N PRO A 69 -0.76 -20.41 -3.17
CA PRO A 69 -0.14 -19.25 -3.79
C PRO A 69 1.33 -19.54 -4.10
N SER A 70 1.85 -18.80 -5.07
CA SER A 70 3.30 -18.63 -5.21
C SER A 70 3.76 -17.46 -4.35
N GLY A 71 4.92 -17.62 -3.72
CA GLY A 71 5.61 -16.52 -3.03
C GLY A 71 6.52 -15.77 -4.00
N GLY A 72 6.85 -14.52 -3.66
CA GLY A 72 7.88 -13.76 -4.38
C GLY A 72 9.22 -14.50 -4.41
N GLY A 73 10.02 -14.27 -5.45
CA GLY A 73 11.31 -14.96 -5.63
C GLY A 73 12.28 -14.78 -4.45
N ALA A 74 12.26 -13.61 -3.82
CA ALA A 74 12.91 -13.27 -2.56
C ALA A 74 12.22 -12.04 -1.94
N GLU A 75 12.48 -11.77 -0.66
CA GLU A 75 12.18 -10.47 -0.04
C GLU A 75 12.87 -9.34 -0.83
N VAL A 76 12.16 -8.23 -1.05
CA VAL A 76 12.76 -7.00 -1.59
C VAL A 76 12.67 -5.91 -0.54
N CYS A 77 13.83 -5.36 -0.18
CA CYS A 77 13.88 -4.18 0.66
C CYS A 77 13.67 -2.91 -0.19
N CYS A 78 12.88 -1.93 0.24
CA CYS A 78 12.02 -1.91 1.44
C CYS A 78 10.74 -1.11 1.19
N MET A 79 9.77 -1.26 2.09
CA MET A 79 8.60 -0.39 2.23
C MET A 79 8.71 0.42 3.51
N THR A 80 8.59 1.73 3.39
CA THR A 80 8.45 2.67 4.51
C THR A 80 6.98 2.87 4.85
N TYR A 81 6.61 2.83 6.12
CA TYR A 81 5.21 2.95 6.59
C TYR A 81 5.13 3.54 8.01
N PRO A 82 3.97 4.07 8.46
CA PRO A 82 3.81 4.59 9.82
C PRO A 82 3.97 3.51 10.89
N ILE A 83 4.80 3.72 11.91
CA ILE A 83 4.87 2.76 13.03
C ILE A 83 3.53 2.72 13.78
N GLU A 84 2.94 3.89 14.03
CA GLU A 84 1.59 4.00 14.56
C GLU A 84 0.59 3.94 13.41
N TRP A 85 -0.31 2.95 13.44
CA TRP A 85 -1.35 2.79 12.43
C TRP A 85 -2.24 4.05 12.32
N GLN A 86 -2.48 4.48 11.09
CA GLN A 86 -3.29 5.65 10.76
C GLN A 86 -4.56 5.19 10.01
N SER A 87 -5.74 5.45 10.57
CA SER A 87 -7.02 4.98 10.03
C SER A 87 -7.41 5.61 8.69
N ASP A 88 -6.89 6.81 8.43
CA ASP A 88 -7.12 7.62 7.24
C ASP A 88 -6.03 7.44 6.18
N LEU A 89 -5.01 6.61 6.44
CA LEU A 89 -3.98 6.30 5.45
C LEU A 89 -4.59 5.54 4.27
N THR A 90 -4.43 6.13 3.09
CA THR A 90 -4.75 5.50 1.82
C THR A 90 -3.51 5.38 0.94
N LEU A 91 -3.37 4.24 0.30
CA LEU A 91 -2.25 3.94 -0.60
C LEU A 91 -2.73 3.81 -2.04
N THR A 92 -1.77 3.97 -2.96
CA THR A 92 -1.88 3.53 -4.35
C THR A 92 -1.00 2.31 -4.54
N VAL A 93 -1.54 1.25 -5.13
CA VAL A 93 -0.78 0.05 -5.49
C VAL A 93 -0.79 -0.08 -7.00
N ARG A 94 0.39 -0.25 -7.59
CA ARG A 94 0.55 -0.50 -9.02
C ARG A 94 1.31 -1.77 -9.26
N TRP A 95 0.88 -2.59 -10.21
CA TRP A 95 1.57 -3.85 -10.52
C TRP A 95 1.53 -4.17 -12.01
N LEU A 96 2.64 -4.70 -12.50
CA LEU A 96 2.82 -5.09 -13.90
C LEU A 96 2.50 -6.57 -14.06
N VAL A 97 1.45 -6.89 -14.81
CA VAL A 97 0.96 -8.26 -15.01
C VAL A 97 1.21 -8.74 -16.42
N ASP A 98 1.82 -9.90 -16.57
CA ASP A 98 1.86 -10.62 -17.84
C ASP A 98 0.71 -11.63 -17.92
N LYS A 99 -0.37 -11.21 -18.59
CA LYS A 99 -1.56 -12.05 -18.84
C LYS A 99 -1.48 -12.87 -20.14
N LYS A 100 -0.54 -12.56 -21.05
CA LYS A 100 -0.40 -13.32 -22.30
C LYS A 100 0.58 -14.47 -22.16
N SER A 101 1.62 -14.29 -21.33
CA SER A 101 2.62 -15.30 -21.01
C SER A 101 3.30 -15.91 -22.24
N ASP A 102 3.47 -15.12 -23.30
CA ASP A 102 4.07 -15.52 -24.58
C ASP A 102 5.56 -15.15 -24.68
N GLY A 103 6.11 -14.51 -23.65
CA GLY A 103 7.49 -14.01 -23.59
C GLY A 103 7.82 -12.87 -24.56
N LYS A 104 6.81 -12.33 -25.26
CA LYS A 104 6.97 -11.31 -26.32
C LYS A 104 6.14 -10.06 -26.05
N THR A 105 4.91 -10.24 -25.57
CA THR A 105 4.00 -9.16 -25.26
C THR A 105 4.37 -8.58 -23.89
N PRO A 106 4.68 -7.27 -23.81
CA PRO A 106 4.87 -6.63 -22.52
C PRO A 106 3.62 -6.76 -21.65
N GLY A 107 3.83 -6.91 -20.34
CA GLY A 107 2.73 -6.89 -19.39
C GLY A 107 1.95 -5.58 -19.41
N TYR A 108 0.83 -5.57 -18.70
CA TYR A 108 0.02 -4.37 -18.48
C TYR A 108 0.08 -3.95 -17.02
N TRP A 109 0.24 -2.65 -16.81
CA TRP A 109 0.12 -2.03 -15.50
C TRP A 109 -1.35 -1.97 -15.07
N TYR A 110 -1.58 -2.36 -13.83
CA TYR A 110 -2.83 -2.18 -13.11
C TYR A 110 -2.58 -1.24 -11.93
N LYS A 111 -3.61 -0.50 -11.55
CA LYS A 111 -3.62 0.44 -10.43
C LYS A 111 -4.84 0.20 -9.55
N ALA A 112 -4.61 0.13 -8.25
CA ALA A 112 -5.65 0.24 -7.23
C ALA A 112 -5.38 1.52 -6.41
N GLU A 113 -6.39 2.36 -6.29
CA GLU A 113 -6.36 3.59 -5.47
C GLU A 113 -7.16 3.40 -4.19
N ASN A 114 -6.96 4.29 -3.21
CA ASN A 114 -7.66 4.26 -1.93
C ASN A 114 -7.49 2.93 -1.17
N VAL A 115 -6.34 2.26 -1.33
CA VAL A 115 -6.05 1.01 -0.66
C VAL A 115 -5.84 1.29 0.83
N ARG A 116 -6.66 0.67 1.68
CA ARG A 116 -6.57 0.77 3.14
C ARG A 116 -5.83 -0.43 3.70
N ILE A 117 -5.16 -0.24 4.84
CA ILE A 117 -4.50 -1.34 5.58
C ILE A 117 -5.28 -1.58 6.87
N ALA A 118 -5.48 -2.85 7.22
CA ALA A 118 -6.01 -3.24 8.52
C ALA A 118 -5.13 -2.70 9.65
N GLN A 119 -5.72 -2.48 10.82
CA GLN A 119 -4.94 -2.03 11.98
C GLN A 119 -3.79 -3.00 12.28
N TYR A 120 -2.61 -2.45 12.57
CA TYR A 120 -1.41 -3.22 12.87
C TYR A 120 -0.61 -2.57 14.00
N ASP A 121 0.22 -3.36 14.69
CA ASP A 121 1.27 -2.90 15.61
C ASP A 121 2.61 -2.81 14.87
N GLY A 122 2.98 -1.61 14.40
CA GLY A 122 4.17 -1.41 13.58
C GLY A 122 5.49 -1.74 14.29
N ARG A 123 5.51 -1.75 15.64
CA ARG A 123 6.69 -2.13 16.41
C ARG A 123 6.91 -3.65 16.46
N LYS A 124 5.93 -4.44 16.01
CA LYS A 124 6.00 -5.91 15.92
C LYS A 124 5.94 -6.41 14.49
N SER A 125 6.16 -5.53 13.52
CA SER A 125 6.09 -5.89 12.12
C SER A 125 7.05 -7.04 11.78
N GLY A 126 6.51 -8.04 11.08
CA GLY A 126 7.22 -9.14 10.44
C GLY A 126 7.34 -8.98 8.92
N GLY A 127 7.02 -7.80 8.39
CA GLY A 127 7.13 -7.48 6.97
C GLY A 127 5.83 -6.97 6.34
N VAL A 128 5.99 -6.34 5.17
CA VAL A 128 4.89 -5.85 4.34
C VAL A 128 4.60 -6.85 3.23
N TRP A 129 3.34 -7.19 3.01
CA TRP A 129 2.90 -8.19 2.06
C TRP A 129 1.96 -7.61 1.00
N GLY A 130 2.35 -7.75 -0.27
CA GLY A 130 1.46 -7.60 -1.42
C GLY A 130 0.77 -8.92 -1.75
N ILE A 131 -0.54 -9.00 -1.52
CA ILE A 131 -1.31 -10.23 -1.78
C ILE A 131 -2.22 -10.01 -2.98
N PHE A 132 -1.89 -10.64 -4.10
CA PHE A 132 -2.63 -10.53 -5.36
C PHE A 132 -3.66 -11.65 -5.50
N LEU A 133 -4.88 -11.26 -5.83
CA LEU A 133 -6.06 -12.10 -5.79
C LEU A 133 -6.75 -12.14 -7.16
N PRO A 134 -7.47 -13.23 -7.49
CA PRO A 134 -8.24 -13.32 -8.73
C PRO A 134 -9.18 -12.14 -8.93
N GLY A 135 -9.39 -11.75 -10.18
CA GLY A 135 -10.22 -10.59 -10.55
C GLY A 135 -9.49 -9.25 -10.43
N ASP A 136 -8.16 -9.24 -10.58
CA ASP A 136 -7.33 -8.04 -10.50
C ASP A 136 -7.46 -7.31 -9.15
N ARG A 137 -7.53 -8.07 -8.07
CA ARG A 137 -7.69 -7.57 -6.70
C ARG A 137 -6.38 -7.65 -5.93
N VAL A 138 -6.18 -6.76 -4.98
CA VAL A 138 -4.97 -6.73 -4.14
C VAL A 138 -5.32 -6.41 -2.68
N ARG A 139 -4.57 -7.00 -1.75
CA ARG A 139 -4.55 -6.61 -0.34
C ARG A 139 -3.11 -6.27 0.04
N ILE A 140 -2.93 -5.13 0.70
CA ILE A 140 -1.68 -4.81 1.40
C ILE A 140 -1.85 -5.15 2.87
N MET A 141 -0.86 -5.82 3.44
CA MET A 141 -0.87 -6.30 4.81
C MET A 141 0.47 -5.99 5.46
N ILE A 142 0.45 -5.52 6.70
CA ILE A 142 1.62 -5.46 7.56
C ILE A 142 1.40 -6.52 8.63
N THR A 143 2.20 -7.59 8.60
CA THR A 143 2.07 -8.68 9.57
C THR A 143 2.67 -8.23 10.88
N ASP A 144 2.02 -8.41 12.01
CA ASP A 144 2.47 -7.90 13.33
C ASP A 144 2.44 -8.96 14.44
N GLY A 145 2.22 -10.23 14.06
CA GLY A 145 2.00 -11.35 14.98
C GLY A 145 0.67 -11.29 15.73
N ASN A 146 -0.12 -10.21 15.57
CA ASN A 146 -1.47 -10.11 16.09
C ASN A 146 -2.46 -10.58 15.01
N HIS A 147 -3.40 -11.43 15.40
CA HIS A 147 -4.35 -12.02 14.45
C HIS A 147 -5.57 -11.12 14.19
N ASP A 148 -5.80 -10.11 15.03
CA ASP A 148 -6.91 -9.17 14.89
C ASP A 148 -6.73 -8.33 13.61
N GLY A 149 -7.74 -8.29 12.75
CA GLY A 149 -7.66 -7.65 11.42
C GLY A 149 -7.17 -8.55 10.28
N GLY A 150 -6.79 -9.80 10.59
CA GLY A 150 -6.39 -10.79 9.58
C GLY A 150 -5.00 -10.57 9.00
N ASN A 151 -4.09 -9.94 9.75
CA ASN A 151 -2.71 -9.65 9.34
C ASN A 151 -1.77 -10.86 9.46
N ASN A 152 -2.19 -12.00 8.89
CA ASN A 152 -1.39 -13.22 8.83
C ASN A 152 -1.27 -13.72 7.40
N ALA A 153 -0.08 -13.62 6.82
CA ALA A 153 0.18 -14.01 5.44
C ALA A 153 -0.01 -15.52 5.17
N ASN A 154 -0.01 -16.37 6.21
CA ASN A 154 -0.31 -17.80 6.04
C ASN A 154 -1.79 -18.07 5.74
N ASN A 155 -2.66 -17.10 6.03
CA ASN A 155 -4.09 -17.18 5.75
C ASN A 155 -4.41 -16.37 4.50
N ARG A 156 -5.01 -17.03 3.50
CA ARG A 156 -5.55 -16.31 2.33
C ARG A 156 -6.65 -15.36 2.82
N PRO A 157 -6.61 -14.07 2.46
CA PRO A 157 -7.72 -13.16 2.74
C PRO A 157 -9.03 -13.70 2.15
N PRO A 158 -10.16 -13.64 2.90
CA PRO A 158 -11.45 -14.04 2.35
C PRO A 158 -11.88 -13.07 1.24
N ASP A 159 -12.67 -13.52 0.27
CA ASP A 159 -12.99 -12.70 -0.90
C ASP A 159 -13.81 -11.43 -0.58
N ASN A 160 -14.49 -11.41 0.58
CA ASN A 160 -15.26 -10.28 1.10
C ASN A 160 -14.48 -9.41 2.09
N ASP A 161 -13.17 -9.56 2.17
CA ASP A 161 -12.34 -8.78 3.09
C ASP A 161 -12.39 -7.26 2.74
N PRO A 162 -12.69 -6.37 3.71
CA PRO A 162 -12.88 -4.95 3.46
C PRO A 162 -11.61 -4.17 3.09
N TYR A 163 -10.43 -4.79 3.19
CA TYR A 163 -9.14 -4.23 2.80
C TYR A 163 -8.64 -4.77 1.45
N ILE A 164 -9.45 -5.57 0.75
CA ILE A 164 -9.19 -5.89 -0.65
C ILE A 164 -9.61 -4.69 -1.51
N ALA A 165 -8.67 -4.21 -2.32
CA ALA A 165 -8.90 -3.17 -3.32
C ALA A 165 -8.97 -3.77 -4.72
N GLN A 166 -9.78 -3.14 -5.58
CA GLN A 166 -9.92 -3.50 -6.99
C GLN A 166 -8.89 -2.74 -7.83
N GLY A 167 -8.17 -3.47 -8.68
CA GLY A 167 -7.31 -2.93 -9.72
C GLY A 167 -8.05 -2.68 -11.02
N LEU A 168 -7.65 -1.61 -11.70
CA LEU A 168 -8.03 -1.29 -13.06
C LEU A 168 -6.78 -1.10 -13.91
N LEU A 169 -6.91 -1.13 -15.24
CA LEU A 169 -5.80 -0.79 -16.13
C LEU A 169 -5.30 0.63 -15.84
N ASP A 170 -3.99 0.78 -15.75
CA ASP A 170 -3.35 2.07 -15.56
C ASP A 170 -2.94 2.63 -16.92
N ASP A 171 -3.81 3.42 -17.56
CA ASP A 171 -3.53 3.99 -18.89
C ASP A 171 -2.25 4.85 -18.90
N GLU A 172 -1.97 5.56 -17.81
CA GLU A 172 -0.80 6.41 -17.67
C GLU A 172 0.47 5.55 -17.67
N TRP A 173 0.55 4.55 -16.80
CA TRP A 173 1.74 3.71 -16.70
C TRP A 173 1.88 2.75 -17.87
N ASN A 174 0.78 2.31 -18.47
CA ASN A 174 0.82 1.55 -19.72
C ASN A 174 1.34 2.38 -20.90
N ARG A 175 1.20 3.72 -20.86
CA ARG A 175 1.79 4.63 -21.84
C ARG A 175 3.27 4.92 -21.54
N LEU A 176 3.62 5.19 -20.28
CA LEU A 176 4.94 5.70 -19.90
C LEU A 176 5.96 4.60 -19.54
N TYR A 177 5.51 3.52 -18.91
CA TYR A 177 6.38 2.50 -18.28
C TYR A 177 6.10 1.10 -18.82
N ARG A 178 5.67 0.99 -20.09
CA ARG A 178 5.21 -0.26 -20.70
C ARG A 178 6.20 -1.42 -20.66
N LYS A 179 7.51 -1.13 -20.61
CA LYS A 179 8.58 -2.15 -20.55
C LYS A 179 9.04 -2.48 -19.12
N GLY A 180 8.36 -1.94 -18.11
CA GLY A 180 8.85 -1.94 -16.73
C GLY A 180 9.82 -0.80 -16.45
N GLY A 181 10.27 -0.70 -15.20
CA GLY A 181 11.03 0.43 -14.67
C GLY A 181 10.16 1.29 -13.75
N MET A 182 10.26 1.05 -12.45
CA MET A 182 9.71 1.96 -11.45
C MET A 182 10.73 3.10 -11.28
N GLN A 183 10.28 4.36 -11.37
CA GLN A 183 11.07 5.51 -10.93
C GLN A 183 10.85 5.73 -9.44
#